data_AF-A0A087D248-F1
#
_entry.id   AF-A0A087D248-F1
#
_cell.length_a   1.000
_cell.length_b   1.000
_cell.length_c   1.000
_cell.angle_alpha   90.00
_cell.angle_beta   90.00
_cell.angle_gamma   90.00
#
_symmetry.space_group_name_H-M   'P 1'
#
loop_
_entity.id
_entity.type
_entity.pdbx_description
1 polymer ?
#
loop_
_entity_poly.entity_id
_entity_poly.type
_entity_poly.pdbx_seq_one_letter_code
_entity_poly.pdbx_strand_id
1 'polypeptide(L)'
;MACEAGWSDYAHDSGLSRTWEMVDPPQSNVTADTLTRLLAPLADCDRKRVTVLYRMLPPDRTMFLAEQNRQKAANQVSQEKRATVRSMSQIGKANRQAVETNQGAVMVFFGMLVTVTVARGEQEGRRLEAASRAVEQAAGGAKIDLRPCYGAQDTGFAACLPLGLNVGSYKPAGPLGRLM
;
A
#
# COMPACT_ATOMS: atom_id res chain seq x y z
N MET A 1 27.76 6.05 0.47
CA MET A 1 27.09 5.59 1.70
C MET A 1 26.99 4.09 1.61
N ALA A 2 27.37 3.36 2.66
CA ALA A 2 27.31 1.89 2.64
C ALA A 2 25.86 1.43 2.85
N CYS A 3 25.40 0.51 1.99
CA CYS A 3 24.10 -0.13 2.15
C CYS A 3 24.18 -1.58 1.66
N GLU A 4 23.35 -2.43 2.24
CA GLU A 4 23.24 -3.84 1.88
C GLU A 4 21.76 -4.24 1.86
N ALA A 5 21.30 -4.75 0.72
CA ALA A 5 19.94 -5.25 0.55
C ALA A 5 19.92 -6.74 0.92
N GLY A 6 19.30 -7.04 2.06
CA GLY A 6 18.98 -8.40 2.47
C GLY A 6 17.66 -8.87 1.87
N TRP A 7 17.37 -10.16 2.06
CA TRP A 7 16.08 -10.73 1.65
C TRP A 7 14.92 -10.17 2.47
N SER A 8 15.10 -10.03 3.78
CA SER A 8 14.07 -9.62 4.76
C SER A 8 14.22 -8.20 5.30
N ASP A 9 15.35 -7.56 5.06
CA ASP A 9 15.72 -6.27 5.65
C ASP A 9 16.72 -5.52 4.76
N TYR A 10 16.87 -4.23 5.03
CA TYR A 10 17.75 -3.32 4.32
C TYR A 10 18.64 -2.59 5.32
N ALA A 11 19.94 -2.86 5.25
CA ALA A 11 20.97 -2.23 6.06
C ALA A 11 21.45 -0.93 5.37
N HIS A 12 21.46 0.17 6.11
CA HIS A 12 21.96 1.47 5.64
C HIS A 12 22.61 2.24 6.79
N ASP A 13 23.22 3.39 6.49
CA ASP A 13 23.95 4.24 7.46
C ASP A 13 23.12 4.61 8.70
N SER A 14 21.81 4.76 8.54
CA SER A 14 20.91 5.15 9.64
C SER A 14 20.37 3.97 10.45
N GLY A 15 20.66 2.72 10.07
CA GLY A 15 20.15 1.54 10.78
C GLY A 15 19.77 0.37 9.88
N LEU A 16 18.96 -0.51 10.46
CA LEU A 16 18.36 -1.65 9.78
C LEU A 16 16.87 -1.37 9.57
N SER A 17 16.40 -1.51 8.34
CA SER A 17 15.01 -1.24 7.98
C SER A 17 14.31 -2.47 7.44
N ARG A 18 12.99 -2.54 7.65
CA ARG A 18 12.09 -3.49 6.99
C ARG A 18 10.90 -2.74 6.44
N THR A 19 10.54 -3.06 5.20
CA THR A 19 9.42 -2.47 4.47
C THR A 19 8.37 -3.52 4.16
N TRP A 20 7.10 -3.13 4.30
CA TRP A 20 5.93 -3.88 3.89
C TRP A 20 5.15 -3.12 2.83
N GLU A 21 4.48 -3.86 1.97
CA GLU A 21 3.50 -3.37 1.01
C GLU A 21 2.10 -3.82 1.39
N MET A 22 1.11 -2.99 1.07
CA MET A 22 -0.30 -3.35 1.14
C MET A 22 -0.60 -4.39 0.06
N VAL A 23 -1.15 -5.54 0.46
CA VAL A 23 -1.48 -6.64 -0.45
C VAL A 23 -2.75 -6.31 -1.22
N ASP A 24 -3.81 -6.00 -0.48
CA ASP A 24 -5.13 -5.73 -1.01
C ASP A 24 -5.69 -4.43 -0.42
N PRO A 25 -6.53 -3.70 -1.19
CA PRO A 25 -7.28 -2.60 -0.62
C PRO A 25 -8.19 -3.11 0.51
N PRO A 26 -8.37 -2.32 1.59
CA PRO A 26 -9.19 -2.73 2.72
C PRO A 26 -10.61 -3.13 2.32
N GLN A 27 -11.08 -4.26 2.86
CA GLN A 27 -12.39 -4.85 2.52
C GLN A 27 -13.58 -4.00 3.02
N SER A 28 -13.32 -3.06 3.92
CA SER A 28 -14.30 -2.12 4.49
C SER A 28 -13.83 -0.68 4.33
N ASN A 29 -14.76 0.27 4.46
CA ASN A 29 -14.41 1.69 4.51
C ASN A 29 -13.34 1.93 5.58
N VAL A 30 -12.27 2.59 5.17
CA VAL A 30 -11.19 3.02 6.05
C VAL A 30 -11.61 4.36 6.64
N THR A 31 -11.93 4.37 7.93
CA THR A 31 -12.18 5.62 8.65
C THR A 31 -10.87 6.16 9.23
N ALA A 32 -10.83 7.45 9.55
CA ALA A 32 -9.68 8.06 10.22
C ALA A 32 -9.28 7.27 11.49
N ASP A 33 -10.27 6.82 12.26
CA ASP A 33 -10.05 6.04 13.49
C ASP A 33 -9.36 4.70 13.21
N THR A 34 -9.72 4.01 12.11
CA THR A 34 -9.08 2.73 11.76
C THR A 34 -7.61 2.90 11.41
N LEU A 35 -7.24 3.96 10.68
CA LEU A 35 -5.84 4.25 10.34
C LEU A 35 -5.04 4.77 11.53
N THR A 36 -5.69 5.38 12.52
CA THR A 36 -5.02 6.01 13.66
C THR A 36 -4.06 5.07 14.36
N ARG A 37 -4.40 3.77 14.51
CA ARG A 37 -3.49 2.79 15.12
C ARG A 37 -2.22 2.56 14.29
N LEU A 38 -2.36 2.47 12.97
CA LEU A 38 -1.21 2.29 12.07
C LEU A 38 -0.38 3.57 11.95
N LEU A 39 -0.97 4.75 12.12
CA LEU A 39 -0.27 6.03 12.03
C LEU A 39 0.33 6.50 13.37
N ALA A 40 -0.24 6.09 14.50
CA ALA A 40 0.24 6.45 15.83
C ALA A 40 1.70 6.00 16.07
N PRO A 41 2.49 6.72 16.87
CA PRO A 41 3.85 6.28 17.21
C PRO A 41 3.87 4.84 17.77
N LEU A 42 4.89 4.06 17.40
CA LEU A 42 5.16 2.74 18.00
C LEU A 42 6.45 2.85 18.81
N ALA A 43 6.43 2.35 20.04
CA ALA A 43 7.59 2.40 20.93
C ALA A 43 8.71 1.42 20.51
N ASP A 44 8.36 0.35 19.81
CA ASP A 44 9.29 -0.72 19.43
C ASP A 44 10.20 -0.38 18.25
N CYS A 45 10.07 0.82 17.65
CA CYS A 45 10.91 1.27 16.55
C CYS A 45 11.41 2.70 16.74
N ASP A 46 12.64 2.98 16.28
CA ASP A 46 13.22 4.33 16.33
C ASP A 46 12.59 5.27 15.31
N ARG A 47 12.16 4.71 14.17
CA ARG A 47 11.43 5.46 13.13
C ARG A 47 10.43 4.58 12.43
N LYS A 48 9.19 5.05 12.32
CA LYS A 48 8.16 4.50 11.44
C LYS A 48 7.81 5.49 10.34
N ARG A 49 7.68 5.00 9.11
CA ARG A 49 7.17 5.73 7.96
C ARG A 49 5.98 4.97 7.38
N VAL A 50 4.90 5.69 7.11
CA VAL A 50 3.74 5.17 6.40
C VAL A 50 3.56 6.06 5.17
N THR A 51 3.69 5.46 4.00
CA THR A 51 3.62 6.15 2.70
C THR A 51 2.38 5.69 1.97
N VAL A 52 1.51 6.61 1.60
CA VAL A 52 0.34 6.32 0.76
C VAL A 52 0.61 6.82 -0.65
N LEU A 53 0.57 5.91 -1.60
CA LEU A 53 0.76 6.19 -3.01
C LEU A 53 -0.62 6.38 -3.63
N TYR A 54 -0.86 7.51 -4.30
CA TYR A 54 -2.12 7.76 -5.00
C TYR A 54 -1.88 7.86 -6.51
N ARG A 55 -2.76 7.21 -7.29
CA ARG A 55 -2.81 7.33 -8.74
C ARG A 55 -4.25 7.59 -9.17
N MET A 56 -4.49 8.80 -9.64
CA MET A 56 -5.76 9.17 -10.24
C MET A 56 -5.89 8.51 -11.61
N LEU A 57 -7.06 7.93 -11.88
CA LEU A 57 -7.41 7.48 -13.23
C LEU A 57 -7.86 8.67 -14.07
N PRO A 58 -7.48 8.72 -15.35
CA PRO A 58 -8.11 9.63 -16.31
C PRO A 58 -9.66 9.48 -16.31
N PRO A 59 -10.42 10.56 -16.56
CA PRO A 59 -11.89 10.52 -16.50
C PRO A 59 -12.52 9.49 -17.44
N ASP A 60 -12.00 9.34 -18.65
CA ASP A 60 -12.43 8.35 -19.66
C ASP A 60 -12.28 6.92 -19.13
N ARG A 61 -11.13 6.60 -18.52
CA ARG A 61 -10.88 5.28 -17.92
C ARG A 61 -11.72 5.06 -16.67
N THR A 62 -11.96 6.11 -15.89
CA THR A 62 -12.81 6.05 -14.70
C THR A 62 -14.24 5.64 -15.09
N MET A 63 -14.83 6.33 -16.08
CA MET A 63 -16.16 6.01 -16.61
C MET A 63 -16.26 4.58 -17.11
N PHE A 64 -15.28 4.15 -17.91
CA PHE A 64 -15.23 2.78 -18.43
C PHE A 64 -15.18 1.72 -17.33
N LEU A 65 -14.33 1.92 -16.31
CA LEU A 65 -14.21 0.96 -15.19
C LEU A 65 -15.45 0.95 -14.30
N ALA A 66 -16.07 2.11 -14.05
CA ALA A 66 -17.30 2.19 -13.25
C ALA A 66 -18.44 1.39 -13.91
N GLU A 67 -18.62 1.56 -15.23
CA GLU A 67 -19.63 0.82 -15.99
C GLU A 67 -19.30 -0.68 -16.08
N GLN A 68 -18.04 -1.02 -16.31
CA GLN A 68 -17.60 -2.42 -16.31
C GLN A 68 -17.84 -3.10 -14.95
N ASN A 69 -17.57 -2.40 -13.83
CA ASN A 69 -17.82 -2.93 -12.49
C ASN A 69 -19.31 -3.15 -12.24
N ARG A 70 -20.16 -2.22 -12.70
CA ARG A 70 -21.62 -2.35 -12.65
C ARG A 70 -22.10 -3.59 -13.40
N GLN A 71 -21.63 -3.77 -14.64
CA GLN A 71 -22.00 -4.93 -15.45
C GLN A 71 -21.49 -6.24 -14.87
N LYS A 72 -20.25 -6.29 -14.37
CA LYS A 72 -19.69 -7.47 -13.69
C LYS A 72 -20.48 -7.85 -12.46
N ALA A 73 -20.85 -6.88 -11.61
CA ALA A 73 -21.65 -7.13 -10.41
C ALA A 73 -23.06 -7.66 -10.75
N ALA A 74 -23.71 -7.09 -11.77
CA ALA A 74 -25.02 -7.55 -12.23
C ALA A 74 -24.96 -8.98 -12.81
N ASN A 75 -23.96 -9.26 -13.64
CA ASN A 75 -23.75 -10.59 -14.23
C ASN A 75 -23.47 -11.65 -13.16
N GLN A 76 -22.66 -11.33 -12.15
CA GLN A 76 -22.35 -12.24 -11.06
C GLN A 76 -23.63 -12.66 -10.31
N VAL A 77 -24.48 -11.71 -9.94
CA VAL A 77 -25.76 -12.01 -9.27
C VAL A 77 -26.70 -12.80 -10.18
N SER A 78 -26.74 -12.48 -11.47
CA SER A 78 -27.57 -13.21 -12.44
C SER A 78 -27.14 -14.68 -12.63
N GLN A 79 -25.87 -15.00 -12.41
CA GLN A 79 -25.35 -16.38 -12.52
C GLN A 79 -25.47 -17.17 -11.20
N GLU A 80 -25.68 -16.50 -10.07
CA GLU A 80 -25.90 -17.17 -8.80
C GLU A 80 -27.29 -17.81 -8.74
N LYS A 81 -27.36 -19.13 -8.47
CA LYS A 81 -28.63 -19.85 -8.26
C LYS A 81 -29.48 -19.25 -7.13
N ARG A 82 -28.84 -18.58 -6.16
CA ARG A 82 -29.49 -17.86 -5.06
C ARG A 82 -28.60 -16.68 -4.67
N ALA A 83 -29.08 -15.47 -4.94
CA ALA A 83 -28.35 -14.25 -4.64
C ALA A 83 -28.06 -14.13 -3.14
N THR A 84 -26.79 -13.94 -2.78
CA THR A 84 -26.39 -13.74 -1.38
C THR A 84 -26.48 -12.27 -0.96
N VAL A 85 -26.54 -12.00 0.36
CA VAL A 85 -26.47 -10.62 0.91
C VAL A 85 -25.19 -9.90 0.45
N ARG A 86 -24.08 -10.63 0.33
CA ARG A 86 -22.80 -10.10 -0.17
C ARG A 86 -22.92 -9.65 -1.63
N SER A 87 -23.53 -10.47 -2.49
CA SER A 87 -23.67 -10.19 -3.92
C SER A 87 -24.63 -9.01 -4.16
N MET A 88 -25.72 -8.91 -3.38
CA MET A 88 -26.62 -7.74 -3.40
C MET A 88 -25.92 -6.46 -2.92
N SER A 89 -25.10 -6.54 -1.86
CA SER A 89 -24.29 -5.41 -1.39
C SER A 89 -23.27 -4.95 -2.44
N GLN A 90 -22.67 -5.89 -3.18
CA GLN A 90 -21.72 -5.58 -4.25
C GLN A 90 -22.36 -4.80 -5.40
N ILE A 91 -23.59 -5.14 -5.80
CA ILE A 91 -24.37 -4.34 -6.77
C ILE A 91 -24.61 -2.92 -6.22
N GLY A 92 -25.03 -2.80 -4.96
CA GLY A 92 -25.26 -1.50 -4.33
C GLY A 92 -24.01 -0.60 -4.32
N LYS A 93 -22.84 -1.19 -4.04
CA LYS A 93 -21.54 -0.50 -4.10
C LYS A 93 -21.19 -0.07 -5.53
N ALA A 94 -21.34 -0.96 -6.51
CA ALA A 94 -21.05 -0.66 -7.92
C ALA A 94 -21.97 0.44 -8.48
N ASN A 95 -23.26 0.41 -8.13
CA ASN A 95 -24.22 1.44 -8.54
C ASN A 95 -23.87 2.80 -7.91
N ARG A 96 -23.52 2.84 -6.62
CA ARG A 96 -23.08 4.08 -5.96
C ARG A 96 -21.84 4.66 -6.63
N GLN A 97 -20.85 3.82 -6.92
CA GLN A 97 -19.64 4.22 -7.64
C GLN A 97 -19.96 4.82 -9.02
N ALA A 98 -20.92 4.25 -9.76
CA ALA A 98 -21.34 4.79 -11.05
C ALA A 98 -22.03 6.15 -10.92
N VAL A 99 -22.89 6.34 -9.90
CA VAL A 99 -23.54 7.63 -9.63
C VAL A 99 -22.51 8.71 -9.26
N GLU A 100 -21.58 8.38 -8.37
CA GLU A 100 -20.50 9.31 -7.96
C GLU A 100 -19.63 9.70 -9.15
N THR A 101 -19.25 8.74 -10.00
CA THR A 101 -18.47 9.03 -11.21
C THR A 101 -19.23 9.96 -12.16
N ASN A 102 -20.52 9.73 -12.37
CA ASN A 102 -21.36 10.62 -13.20
C ASN A 102 -21.45 12.04 -12.63
N GLN A 103 -21.31 12.21 -11.32
CA GLN A 103 -21.25 13.52 -10.64
C GLN A 103 -19.85 14.16 -10.72
N GLY A 104 -18.90 13.54 -11.43
CA GLY A 104 -17.54 14.03 -11.64
C GLY A 104 -16.50 13.44 -10.70
N ALA A 105 -16.84 12.44 -9.87
CA ALA A 105 -15.84 11.76 -9.06
C ALA A 105 -14.84 10.99 -9.93
N VAL A 106 -13.57 11.09 -9.58
CA VAL A 106 -12.50 10.35 -10.25
C VAL A 106 -12.12 9.14 -9.39
N MET A 107 -11.93 7.99 -10.01
CA MET A 107 -11.43 6.82 -9.31
C MET A 107 -9.94 6.98 -9.04
N VAL A 108 -9.55 6.78 -7.79
CA VAL A 108 -8.17 6.87 -7.35
C VAL A 108 -7.73 5.49 -6.88
N PHE A 109 -6.71 4.95 -7.53
CA PHE A 109 -6.00 3.80 -6.97
C PHE A 109 -5.07 4.31 -5.89
N PHE A 110 -5.04 3.60 -4.77
CA PHE A 110 -4.06 3.87 -3.74
C PHE A 110 -3.34 2.59 -3.35
N GLY A 111 -2.08 2.76 -2.98
CA GLY A 111 -1.24 1.73 -2.36
C GLY A 111 -0.69 2.27 -1.06
N MET A 112 -0.20 1.38 -0.20
CA MET A 112 0.49 1.78 1.01
C MET A 112 1.78 0.99 1.13
N LEU A 113 2.83 1.69 1.58
CA LEU A 113 4.06 1.08 2.04
C LEU A 113 4.32 1.54 3.47
N VAL A 114 4.78 0.63 4.31
CA VAL A 114 5.17 0.92 5.68
C VAL A 114 6.61 0.52 5.85
N THR A 115 7.45 1.39 6.40
CA THR A 115 8.83 1.05 6.75
C THR A 115 9.09 1.36 8.21
N VAL A 116 9.73 0.43 8.91
CA VAL A 116 10.36 0.72 10.19
C VAL A 116 11.86 0.67 10.06
N THR A 117 12.52 1.50 10.85
CA THR A 117 13.97 1.55 10.98
C THR A 117 14.31 1.43 12.47
N VAL A 118 15.25 0.54 12.78
CA VAL A 118 15.91 0.47 14.08
C VAL A 118 17.36 0.95 13.93
N ALA A 119 17.81 1.82 14.83
CA ALA A 119 19.17 2.34 14.82
C ALA A 119 20.18 1.22 15.05
N ARG A 120 21.39 1.36 14.49
CA ARG A 120 22.51 0.44 14.74
C ARG A 120 22.80 0.31 16.22
N GLY A 121 23.11 -0.89 16.68
CA GLY A 121 23.49 -1.14 18.07
C GLY A 121 23.21 -2.57 18.51
N GLU A 122 23.21 -2.78 19.82
CA GLU A 122 23.00 -4.11 20.38
C GLU A 122 21.66 -4.70 19.95
N GLN A 123 21.71 -6.00 19.62
CA GLN A 123 20.54 -6.82 19.29
C GLN A 123 19.64 -6.19 18.21
N GLU A 124 20.21 -5.48 17.22
CA GLU A 124 19.45 -4.78 16.19
C GLU A 124 18.46 -5.69 15.44
N GLY A 125 18.85 -6.93 15.13
CA GLY A 125 17.94 -7.91 14.53
C GLY A 125 16.75 -8.26 15.43
N ARG A 126 16.97 -8.43 16.74
CA ARG A 126 15.89 -8.70 17.70
C ARG A 126 14.96 -7.50 17.85
N ARG A 127 15.50 -6.28 17.86
CA ARG A 127 14.72 -5.04 17.87
C ARG A 127 13.90 -4.89 16.59
N LEU A 128 14.48 -5.22 15.43
CA LEU A 128 13.74 -5.22 14.17
C LEU A 128 12.58 -6.22 14.18
N GLU A 129 12.77 -7.42 14.74
CA GLU A 129 11.69 -8.39 14.89
C GLU A 129 10.59 -7.91 15.83
N ALA A 130 10.93 -7.23 16.93
CA ALA A 130 9.95 -6.61 17.82
C ALA A 130 9.16 -5.49 17.10
N ALA A 131 9.87 -4.59 16.40
CA ALA A 131 9.28 -3.54 15.58
C ALA A 131 8.34 -4.11 14.50
N SER A 132 8.74 -5.21 13.86
CA SER A 132 7.97 -5.89 12.82
C SER A 132 6.63 -6.38 13.35
N ARG A 133 6.65 -7.06 14.50
CA ARG A 133 5.41 -7.53 15.16
C ARG A 133 4.50 -6.38 15.55
N ALA A 134 5.05 -5.27 16.06
CA ALA A 134 4.27 -4.10 16.43
C ALA A 134 3.57 -3.47 15.22
N VAL A 135 4.26 -3.37 14.07
CA VAL A 135 3.66 -2.87 12.82
C VAL A 135 2.57 -3.80 12.31
N GLU A 136 2.82 -5.11 12.28
CA GLU A 136 1.85 -6.09 11.80
C GLU A 136 0.59 -6.11 12.66
N GLN A 137 0.73 -5.99 13.99
CA GLN A 137 -0.39 -5.83 14.91
C GLN A 137 -1.16 -4.52 14.66
N ALA A 138 -0.44 -3.41 14.47
CA ALA A 138 -1.07 -2.11 14.18
C ALA A 138 -1.83 -2.13 12.85
N ALA A 139 -1.27 -2.78 11.82
CA ALA A 139 -1.89 -2.96 10.52
C ALA A 139 -3.13 -3.86 10.59
N GLY A 140 -3.05 -4.98 11.30
CA GLY A 140 -4.21 -5.85 11.56
C GLY A 140 -5.33 -5.11 12.30
N GLY A 141 -4.99 -4.27 13.28
CA GLY A 141 -5.94 -3.39 13.97
C GLY A 141 -6.57 -2.32 13.06
N ALA A 142 -5.83 -1.88 12.04
CA ALA A 142 -6.31 -0.98 10.98
C ALA A 142 -7.05 -1.71 9.84
N LYS A 143 -7.13 -3.05 9.88
CA LYS A 143 -7.67 -3.91 8.81
C LYS A 143 -6.96 -3.70 7.47
N ILE A 144 -5.64 -3.51 7.53
CA ILE A 144 -4.77 -3.39 6.37
C ILE A 144 -3.88 -4.62 6.35
N ASP A 145 -3.97 -5.37 5.26
CA ASP A 145 -3.13 -6.53 5.05
C ASP A 145 -1.79 -6.09 4.46
N LEU A 146 -0.73 -6.29 5.25
CA LEU A 146 0.64 -5.95 4.88
C LEU A 146 1.45 -7.22 4.62
N ARG A 147 2.31 -7.16 3.61
CA ARG A 147 3.29 -8.20 3.29
C ARG A 147 4.68 -7.60 3.26
N PRO A 148 5.70 -8.23 3.88
CA PRO A 148 7.08 -7.78 3.74
C PRO A 148 7.53 -7.80 2.28
N CYS A 149 8.25 -6.77 1.83
CA CYS A 149 8.83 -6.66 0.50
C CYS A 149 10.07 -7.58 0.34
N TYR A 150 9.86 -8.90 0.50
CA TYR A 150 10.95 -9.88 0.43
C TYR A 150 11.71 -9.80 -0.90
N GLY A 151 13.04 -9.72 -0.83
CA GLY A 151 13.92 -9.58 -1.99
C GLY A 151 13.89 -8.22 -2.68
N ALA A 152 13.13 -7.25 -2.17
CA ALA A 152 12.97 -5.91 -2.72
C ALA A 152 12.96 -4.82 -1.64
N GLN A 153 13.67 -5.04 -0.53
CA GLN A 153 13.64 -4.18 0.65
C GLN A 153 14.22 -2.79 0.39
N ASP A 154 15.28 -2.71 -0.42
CA ASP A 154 15.90 -1.47 -0.87
C ASP A 154 14.94 -0.63 -1.75
N THR A 155 14.27 -1.29 -2.68
CA THR A 155 13.31 -0.67 -3.60
C THR A 155 12.07 -0.20 -2.84
N GLY A 156 11.53 -1.04 -1.96
CA GLY A 156 10.41 -0.67 -1.08
C GLY A 156 10.78 0.49 -0.15
N PHE A 157 11.98 0.47 0.45
CA PHE A 157 12.48 1.55 1.29
C PHE A 157 12.57 2.88 0.53
N ALA A 158 13.14 2.85 -0.69
CA ALA A 158 13.28 4.02 -1.55
C ALA A 158 11.92 4.56 -2.02
N ALA A 159 10.98 3.67 -2.33
CA ALA A 159 9.60 4.02 -2.70
C ALA A 159 8.83 4.73 -1.55
N CYS A 160 9.23 4.49 -0.30
CA CYS A 160 8.68 5.16 0.88
C CYS A 160 9.27 6.54 1.16
N LEU A 161 10.28 6.98 0.40
CA LEU A 161 10.87 8.29 0.58
C LEU A 161 10.11 9.31 -0.28
N PRO A 162 9.85 10.54 0.21
CA PRO A 162 9.14 11.57 -0.53
C PRO A 162 10.06 12.20 -1.60
N LEU A 163 10.59 11.38 -2.51
CA LEU A 163 11.53 11.79 -3.55
C LEU A 163 10.84 12.32 -4.81
N GLY A 164 9.50 12.24 -4.88
CA GLY A 164 8.73 12.60 -6.07
C GLY A 164 8.93 11.65 -7.26
N LEU A 165 9.46 10.45 -7.01
CA LEU A 165 9.73 9.45 -8.04
C LEU A 165 8.57 8.45 -8.13
N ASN A 166 8.05 8.24 -9.34
CA ASN A 166 7.15 7.11 -9.60
C ASN A 166 8.00 5.88 -9.93
N VAL A 167 8.15 4.98 -8.95
CA VAL A 167 9.00 3.78 -9.05
C VAL A 167 8.63 2.88 -10.22
N GLY A 168 7.34 2.79 -10.58
CA GLY A 168 6.89 1.99 -11.72
C GLY A 168 7.33 2.55 -13.09
N SER A 169 7.68 3.83 -13.15
CA SER A 169 8.19 4.49 -14.36
C SER A 169 9.65 4.95 -14.25
N TYR A 170 10.23 4.86 -13.06
CA TYR A 170 11.56 5.39 -12.78
C TYR A 170 12.60 4.51 -13.46
N LYS A 171 13.33 5.10 -14.40
CA LYS A 171 14.54 4.51 -14.98
C LYS A 171 15.73 5.28 -14.45
N PRO A 172 16.62 4.67 -13.65
CA PRO A 172 17.85 5.34 -13.26
C PRO A 172 18.65 5.69 -14.53
N ALA A 173 19.34 6.84 -14.51
CA ALA A 173 20.25 7.17 -15.60
C ALA A 173 21.28 6.03 -15.72
N GLY A 174 21.27 5.34 -16.86
CA GLY A 174 22.30 4.35 -17.17
C GLY A 174 23.67 5.02 -17.24
N PRO A 175 24.78 4.28 -17.08
CA PRO A 175 26.13 4.82 -17.19
C PRO A 175 26.41 5.51 -18.54
N LEU A 176 25.60 5.26 -19.57
CA LEU A 176 25.69 5.86 -20.90
C LEU A 176 24.85 7.14 -21.09
N GLY A 177 23.96 7.49 -20.14
CA GLY A 177 23.06 8.65 -20.26
C GLY A 177 23.67 10.00 -19.88
N ARG A 178 24.96 10.03 -19.52
CA ARG A 178 25.72 11.24 -19.13
C ARG A 178 26.71 11.73 -20.19
N LEU A 179 26.74 11.10 -21.36
CA LEU A 179 27.68 11.38 -22.46
C LEU A 179 27.02 12.02 -23.69
N MET A 180 25.83 12.58 -23.55
CA MET A 180 25.22 13.46 -24.56
C MET A 180 24.69 14.73 -23.90
#